data_AF-A0A9X0CV53-F1
#
_entry.id   AF-A0A9X0CV53-F1
#
_cell.length_a   1.000
_cell.length_b   1.000
_cell.length_c   1.000
_cell.angle_alpha   90.00
_cell.angle_beta   90.00
_cell.angle_gamma   90.00
#
_symmetry.space_group_name_H-M   'P 1'
#
loop_
_entity.id
_entity.type
_entity.pdbx_description
1 polymer ?
#
loop_
_entity_poly.entity_id
_entity_poly.type
_entity_poly.pdbx_seq_one_letter_code
_entity_poly.pdbx_strand_id
1 'polypeptide(L)'
;MCLEKDTTSNNSSVQFSERLTERSDKVSTVEKDSDTKLIQECISGQDETLVEISSELSEMRHSGYDHLEDMDYNRQRHKEKVIKLDTISIGDEITAESCESALVDINQRQTNAKQYKDIYRTGAKCVPGGEQDPHQSGLEYHTVGVLRTKPGRGDPTLSMSCSDKMMKWNILGCQGALLSYFIMSPVYLSSVVVGRCPYDEGATRRGIYERALFAPLDLTDNFCVHEPRIFQADILFEHSKSKVMEQNQSKLSPSSTGIIWIKDPFFHEVSVNGLRQGVTKKNLSSPKARVCTSKASLFETFKALVTNISDGKLPALLRQNQITGYKEAKRSASTYSDAREKFFMAFPTWCLKPEDLSTFR
;
A
#
# COMPACT_ATOMS: atom_id res chain seq x y z
N MET A 1 -3.61 7.49 -2.77
CA MET A 1 -4.03 6.17 -2.30
C MET A 1 -5.51 6.07 -2.61
N CYS A 2 -5.91 5.06 -3.37
CA CYS A 2 -7.32 4.80 -3.68
C CYS A 2 -7.77 3.57 -2.88
N LEU A 3 -9.04 3.49 -2.50
CA LEU A 3 -9.60 2.34 -1.76
C LEU A 3 -10.37 1.45 -2.75
N GLU A 4 -10.23 0.13 -2.63
CA GLU A 4 -11.07 -0.82 -3.35
C GLU A 4 -12.17 -1.36 -2.44
N LYS A 5 -13.38 -1.55 -3.01
CA LYS A 5 -14.42 -2.41 -2.44
C LYS A 5 -14.47 -3.67 -3.28
N ASP A 6 -14.15 -4.82 -2.70
CA ASP A 6 -14.37 -6.10 -3.37
C ASP A 6 -15.87 -6.30 -3.58
N THR A 7 -16.26 -6.44 -4.85
CA THR A 7 -17.60 -6.83 -5.28
C THR A 7 -17.49 -8.10 -6.11
N THR A 8 -17.06 -9.19 -5.50
CA THR A 8 -17.12 -10.51 -6.15
C THR A 8 -17.42 -11.59 -5.12
N SER A 9 -18.69 -12.02 -5.07
CA SER A 9 -19.06 -13.38 -4.71
C SER A 9 -19.57 -14.09 -5.98
N ASN A 10 -19.16 -15.36 -6.11
CA ASN A 10 -19.61 -16.37 -7.07
C ASN A 10 -19.17 -16.23 -8.54
N ASN A 11 -18.14 -16.99 -8.93
CA ASN A 11 -18.39 -18.30 -9.54
C ASN A 11 -17.14 -19.18 -9.60
N SER A 12 -17.43 -20.47 -9.51
CA SER A 12 -16.58 -21.62 -9.23
C SER A 12 -15.44 -21.90 -10.20
N SER A 13 -14.38 -22.44 -9.61
CA SER A 13 -13.38 -23.36 -10.17
C SER A 13 -13.86 -24.23 -11.33
N VAL A 14 -13.16 -24.16 -12.46
CA VAL A 14 -12.92 -25.31 -13.35
C VAL A 14 -11.47 -25.25 -13.82
N GLN A 15 -10.67 -26.22 -13.38
CA GLN A 15 -9.40 -26.58 -14.00
C GLN A 15 -9.67 -27.17 -15.39
N PHE A 16 -8.93 -26.78 -16.43
CA PHE A 16 -8.59 -27.70 -17.51
C PHE A 16 -7.25 -27.30 -18.15
N SER A 17 -6.32 -28.26 -18.12
CA SER A 17 -5.03 -28.28 -18.80
C SER A 17 -5.16 -28.81 -20.23
N GLU A 18 -4.16 -28.48 -21.06
CA GLU A 18 -3.73 -29.18 -22.29
C GLU A 18 -4.59 -29.05 -23.57
N ARG A 19 -4.13 -28.28 -24.57
CA ARG A 19 -3.30 -28.76 -25.73
C ARG A 19 -3.29 -27.76 -26.90
N LEU A 20 -2.10 -27.60 -27.47
CA LEU A 20 -1.81 -26.99 -28.77
C LEU A 20 -2.45 -27.79 -29.91
N THR A 21 -3.00 -27.12 -30.92
CA THR A 21 -2.79 -27.44 -32.34
C THR A 21 -3.27 -26.30 -33.24
N GLU A 22 -2.44 -26.02 -34.25
CA GLU A 22 -2.59 -24.98 -35.26
C GLU A 22 -3.61 -25.36 -36.37
N ARG A 23 -4.12 -24.31 -37.03
CA ARG A 23 -4.53 -24.23 -38.46
C ARG A 23 -5.64 -25.18 -38.96
N SER A 24 -6.76 -24.60 -39.42
CA SER A 24 -6.88 -24.12 -40.81
C SER A 24 -8.29 -23.58 -41.12
N ASP A 25 -8.27 -22.65 -42.07
CA ASP A 25 -9.33 -21.92 -42.76
C ASP A 25 -10.70 -22.60 -42.94
N LYS A 26 -11.77 -21.81 -42.77
CA LYS A 26 -12.76 -21.57 -43.83
C LYS A 26 -13.74 -20.44 -43.47
N VAL A 27 -13.85 -19.51 -44.40
CA VAL A 27 -14.83 -18.43 -44.49
C VAL A 27 -16.17 -18.99 -44.97
N SER A 28 -17.26 -18.60 -44.32
CA SER A 28 -18.56 -18.37 -45.00
C SER A 28 -19.42 -17.39 -44.21
N THR A 29 -20.05 -16.51 -44.97
CA THR A 29 -20.77 -15.29 -44.65
C THR A 29 -22.25 -15.48 -44.26
N VAL A 30 -22.86 -14.38 -43.77
CA VAL A 30 -24.31 -14.03 -43.66
C VAL A 30 -25.07 -14.76 -42.51
N GLU A 31 -25.92 -14.19 -41.66
CA GLU A 31 -26.91 -13.09 -41.73
C GLU A 31 -27.09 -12.34 -40.38
N LYS A 32 -27.48 -11.07 -40.48
CA LYS A 32 -28.12 -10.27 -39.42
C LYS A 32 -29.62 -10.56 -39.47
N ASP A 33 -30.24 -10.80 -38.32
CA ASP A 33 -31.57 -10.31 -37.95
C ASP A 33 -31.85 -10.75 -36.49
N SER A 34 -31.96 -9.77 -35.58
CA SER A 34 -33.22 -9.33 -34.96
C SER A 34 -33.92 -10.44 -34.17
N ASP A 35 -33.89 -10.36 -32.83
CA ASP A 35 -35.15 -10.27 -32.08
C ASP A 35 -34.92 -10.03 -30.59
N THR A 36 -35.45 -8.87 -30.20
CA THR A 36 -35.72 -8.43 -28.84
C THR A 36 -36.98 -9.13 -28.34
N LYS A 37 -37.01 -9.44 -27.03
CA LYS A 37 -38.16 -9.85 -26.19
C LYS A 37 -38.37 -11.35 -25.98
N LEU A 38 -37.96 -11.79 -24.80
CA LEU A 38 -38.62 -12.71 -23.85
C LEU A 38 -37.53 -12.98 -22.81
N ILE A 39 -37.52 -12.33 -21.64
CA ILE A 39 -38.31 -12.73 -20.48
C ILE A 39 -38.36 -11.51 -19.55
N GLN A 40 -39.56 -11.02 -19.28
CA GLN A 40 -39.87 -10.21 -18.11
C GLN A 40 -40.96 -10.94 -17.32
N GLU A 41 -40.90 -10.76 -16.01
CA GLU A 41 -41.84 -11.20 -14.96
C GLU A 41 -41.46 -12.48 -14.23
N CYS A 42 -40.57 -12.34 -13.23
CA CYS A 42 -40.95 -12.53 -11.83
C CYS A 42 -39.81 -12.08 -10.90
N ILE A 43 -40.08 -11.03 -10.13
CA ILE A 43 -39.60 -10.66 -8.78
C ILE A 43 -39.44 -9.14 -8.73
N SER A 44 -40.52 -8.51 -8.26
CA SER A 44 -40.63 -7.12 -7.87
C SER A 44 -39.81 -6.82 -6.62
N GLY A 45 -39.08 -5.70 -6.63
CA GLY A 45 -38.62 -5.02 -5.42
C GLY A 45 -37.12 -4.75 -5.37
N GLN A 46 -36.60 -3.94 -6.30
CA GLN A 46 -35.31 -3.27 -6.13
C GLN A 46 -35.44 -1.78 -6.46
N ASP A 47 -34.76 -0.99 -5.63
CA ASP A 47 -34.76 0.45 -5.46
C ASP A 47 -34.24 1.18 -6.71
N GLU A 48 -35.06 2.04 -7.32
CA GLU A 48 -34.77 2.78 -8.58
C GLU A 48 -33.57 3.75 -8.46
N THR A 49 -33.04 3.98 -7.26
CA THR A 49 -31.89 4.88 -7.02
C THR A 49 -30.52 4.27 -7.33
N LEU A 50 -30.40 2.95 -7.45
CA LEU A 50 -29.10 2.27 -7.71
C LEU A 50 -28.79 2.07 -9.20
N VAL A 51 -29.80 2.14 -10.07
CA VAL A 51 -29.65 1.92 -11.52
C VAL A 51 -29.12 3.19 -12.22
N GLU A 52 -29.52 4.38 -11.78
CA GLU A 52 -29.01 5.65 -12.31
C GLU A 52 -27.52 5.85 -12.04
N ILE A 53 -27.02 5.46 -10.86
CA ILE A 53 -25.59 5.58 -10.50
C ILE A 53 -24.72 4.63 -11.33
N SER A 54 -25.24 3.46 -11.71
CA SER A 54 -24.51 2.46 -12.50
C SER A 54 -24.41 2.86 -13.98
N SER A 55 -25.43 3.56 -14.50
CA SER A 55 -25.49 4.08 -15.87
C SER A 55 -24.47 5.21 -16.09
N GLU A 56 -24.40 6.20 -15.20
CA GLU A 56 -23.44 7.32 -15.29
C GLU A 56 -21.97 6.87 -15.23
N LEU A 57 -21.68 5.76 -14.53
CA LEU A 57 -20.33 5.17 -14.45
C LEU A 57 -19.96 4.32 -15.68
N SER A 58 -20.89 4.05 -16.59
CA SER A 58 -20.66 3.25 -17.80
C SER A 58 -20.42 4.12 -19.04
N GLU A 59 -21.01 5.32 -19.09
CA GLU A 59 -20.78 6.30 -20.16
C GLU A 59 -19.39 6.95 -20.06
N MET A 60 -18.84 7.12 -18.85
CA MET A 60 -17.45 7.55 -18.65
C MET A 60 -16.38 6.51 -19.04
N ARG A 61 -16.77 5.25 -19.34
CA ARG A 61 -15.83 4.16 -19.68
C ARG A 61 -15.48 4.06 -21.16
N HIS A 62 -16.21 4.75 -22.05
CA HIS A 62 -16.05 4.57 -23.49
C HIS A 62 -15.16 5.62 -24.19
N SER A 63 -14.55 6.57 -23.47
CA SER A 63 -13.65 7.58 -24.05
C SER A 63 -12.16 7.35 -23.77
N GLY A 64 -11.79 6.26 -23.10
CA GLY A 64 -10.42 6.01 -22.62
C GLY A 64 -9.68 4.83 -23.27
N TYR A 65 -10.28 4.14 -24.24
CA TYR A 65 -9.74 2.88 -24.77
C TYR A 65 -8.81 3.00 -25.99
N ASP A 66 -8.72 4.18 -26.61
CA ASP A 66 -7.93 4.36 -27.85
C ASP A 66 -6.43 4.65 -27.63
N HIS A 67 -5.94 4.67 -26.38
CA HIS A 67 -4.54 5.01 -26.06
C HIS A 67 -3.69 3.85 -25.52
N LEU A 68 -4.22 2.63 -25.45
CA LEU A 68 -3.50 1.47 -24.92
C LEU A 68 -2.68 0.71 -25.99
N GLU A 69 -3.09 0.74 -27.27
CA GLU A 69 -2.36 0.04 -28.34
C GLU A 69 -1.05 0.74 -28.78
N ASP A 70 -0.97 2.07 -28.64
CA ASP A 70 0.22 2.86 -29.01
C ASP A 70 1.41 2.69 -28.02
N MET A 71 1.14 2.20 -26.80
CA MET A 71 2.15 2.02 -25.75
C MET A 71 2.95 0.72 -25.91
N ASP A 72 2.33 -0.36 -26.42
CA ASP A 72 3.02 -1.63 -26.68
C ASP A 72 3.95 -1.55 -27.90
N TYR A 73 3.59 -0.74 -28.92
CA TYR A 73 4.46 -0.48 -30.06
C TYR A 73 5.79 0.22 -29.67
N ASN A 74 5.74 1.14 -28.70
CA ASN A 74 6.93 1.83 -28.20
C ASN A 74 7.82 0.95 -27.30
N ARG A 75 7.23 -0.03 -26.60
CA ARG A 75 7.94 -1.04 -25.79
C ARG A 75 8.76 -2.00 -26.67
N GLN A 76 8.23 -2.40 -27.83
CA GLN A 76 8.91 -3.28 -28.78
C GLN A 76 10.19 -2.62 -29.36
N ARG A 77 10.11 -1.34 -29.78
CA ARG A 77 11.28 -0.58 -30.30
C ARG A 77 12.38 -0.39 -29.27
N HIS A 78 12.03 -0.23 -28.00
CA HIS A 78 13.03 -0.07 -26.93
C HIS A 78 13.78 -1.37 -26.65
N LYS A 79 13.12 -2.54 -26.77
CA LYS A 79 13.79 -3.85 -26.68
C LYS A 79 14.73 -4.11 -27.87
N GLU A 80 14.33 -3.77 -29.09
CA GLU A 80 15.20 -3.93 -30.27
C GLU A 80 16.41 -2.98 -30.27
N LYS A 81 16.29 -1.77 -29.72
CA LYS A 81 17.43 -0.84 -29.56
C LYS A 81 18.44 -1.31 -28.51
N VAL A 82 17.99 -2.00 -27.46
CA VAL A 82 18.87 -2.52 -26.40
C VAL A 82 19.64 -3.76 -26.87
N ILE A 83 19.03 -4.63 -27.67
CA ILE A 83 19.70 -5.84 -28.18
C ILE A 83 20.77 -5.49 -29.24
N LYS A 84 20.64 -4.35 -29.93
CA LYS A 84 21.62 -3.90 -30.94
C LYS A 84 22.91 -3.27 -30.38
N LEU A 85 23.01 -3.04 -29.07
CA LEU A 85 24.19 -2.44 -28.45
C LEU A 85 25.26 -3.44 -27.97
N ASP A 86 24.99 -4.76 -28.00
CA ASP A 86 25.87 -5.77 -27.41
C ASP A 86 26.59 -6.69 -28.42
N THR A 87 26.66 -6.32 -29.70
CA THR A 87 27.48 -7.07 -30.68
C THR A 87 28.76 -6.31 -30.99
N ILE A 88 29.79 -6.51 -30.17
CA ILE A 88 31.16 -6.12 -30.51
C ILE A 88 31.70 -7.19 -31.48
N SER A 89 31.99 -6.79 -32.72
CA SER A 89 32.73 -7.63 -33.68
C SER A 89 34.11 -7.92 -33.13
N ILE A 90 34.39 -9.20 -32.87
CA ILE A 90 35.72 -9.69 -32.52
C ILE A 90 36.49 -9.92 -33.82
N GLY A 91 37.47 -9.06 -34.08
CA GLY A 91 38.49 -9.24 -35.11
C GLY A 91 39.87 -9.24 -34.46
N ASP A 92 40.59 -10.34 -34.69
CA ASP A 92 42.03 -10.61 -34.59
C ASP A 92 42.78 -10.53 -33.24
N GLU A 93 43.50 -11.64 -32.98
CA GLU A 93 44.56 -11.96 -32.00
C GLU A 93 44.46 -11.39 -30.57
N ILE A 94 43.80 -12.15 -29.68
CA ILE A 94 43.86 -11.92 -28.23
C ILE A 94 45.03 -12.73 -27.64
N THR A 95 46.07 -12.04 -27.16
CA THR A 95 47.13 -12.65 -26.34
C THR A 95 46.66 -12.82 -24.89
N ALA A 96 47.22 -13.80 -24.16
CA ALA A 96 46.77 -14.12 -22.78
C ALA A 96 46.88 -12.93 -21.81
N GLU A 97 47.88 -12.06 -21.98
CA GLU A 97 48.05 -10.82 -21.19
C GLU A 97 46.97 -9.76 -21.50
N SER A 98 46.42 -9.75 -22.72
CA SER A 98 45.30 -8.88 -23.10
C SER A 98 43.98 -9.33 -22.46
N CYS A 99 43.80 -10.63 -22.22
CA CYS A 99 42.62 -11.16 -21.53
C CYS A 99 42.65 -10.85 -20.04
N GLU A 100 43.82 -10.99 -19.39
CA GLU A 100 43.96 -10.76 -17.96
C GLU A 100 43.81 -9.29 -17.59
N SER A 101 44.40 -8.38 -18.38
CA SER A 101 44.19 -6.94 -18.24
C SER A 101 42.73 -6.54 -18.48
N ALA A 102 42.05 -7.09 -19.49
CA ALA A 102 40.63 -6.83 -19.74
C ALA A 102 39.72 -7.35 -18.61
N LEU A 103 40.05 -8.50 -18.00
CA LEU A 103 39.32 -9.05 -16.84
C LEU A 103 39.51 -8.20 -15.58
N VAL A 104 40.71 -7.69 -15.34
CA VAL A 104 40.97 -6.72 -14.24
C VAL A 104 40.17 -5.44 -14.48
N ASP A 105 40.14 -4.93 -15.70
CA ASP A 105 39.43 -3.69 -16.05
C ASP A 105 37.90 -3.85 -15.98
N ILE A 106 37.36 -5.02 -16.39
CA ILE A 106 35.95 -5.38 -16.21
C ILE A 106 35.61 -5.51 -14.73
N ASN A 107 36.43 -6.21 -13.94
CA ASN A 107 36.23 -6.34 -12.50
C ASN A 107 36.32 -4.98 -11.80
N GLN A 108 37.23 -4.10 -12.22
CA GLN A 108 37.40 -2.76 -11.67
C GLN A 108 36.25 -1.81 -12.08
N ARG A 109 35.72 -1.95 -13.30
CA ARG A 109 34.49 -1.25 -13.72
C ARG A 109 33.24 -1.79 -13.00
N GLN A 110 33.17 -3.09 -12.73
CA GLN A 110 32.07 -3.70 -11.96
C GLN A 110 32.12 -3.34 -10.48
N THR A 111 33.32 -3.28 -9.87
CA THR A 111 33.48 -2.81 -8.47
C THR A 111 33.20 -1.32 -8.36
N ASN A 112 33.65 -0.49 -9.30
CA ASN A 112 33.29 0.93 -9.37
C ASN A 112 31.77 1.10 -9.58
N ALA A 113 31.15 0.36 -10.49
CA ALA A 113 29.69 0.41 -10.71
C ALA A 113 28.87 -0.08 -9.49
N LYS A 114 29.41 -1.01 -8.68
CA LYS A 114 28.83 -1.40 -7.39
C LYS A 114 29.02 -0.33 -6.31
N GLN A 115 30.16 0.36 -6.30
CA GLN A 115 30.49 1.41 -5.33
C GLN A 115 29.61 2.66 -5.49
N TYR A 116 29.19 3.01 -6.71
CA TYR A 116 28.41 4.22 -7.01
C TYR A 116 26.88 4.09 -6.95
N LYS A 117 26.32 2.91 -6.62
CA LYS A 117 24.85 2.71 -6.59
C LYS A 117 24.16 3.06 -5.26
N ASP A 118 24.90 3.44 -4.22
CA ASP A 118 24.32 3.75 -2.90
C ASP A 118 24.15 5.24 -2.68
N ILE A 119 23.02 5.76 -3.17
CA ILE A 119 22.75 7.20 -3.11
C ILE A 119 21.58 7.53 -2.15
N TYR A 120 20.62 6.60 -1.96
CA TYR A 120 19.38 6.87 -1.25
C TYR A 120 19.10 5.88 -0.12
N ARG A 121 19.75 6.13 1.02
CA ARG A 121 19.58 5.36 2.26
C ARG A 121 18.33 5.78 3.03
N THR A 122 17.70 4.80 3.68
CA THR A 122 16.61 5.08 4.61
C THR A 122 17.18 5.45 5.98
N GLY A 123 16.56 6.43 6.65
CA GLY A 123 16.86 6.66 8.05
C GLY A 123 16.28 5.58 8.97
N ALA A 124 15.25 4.84 8.55
CA ALA A 124 14.57 3.90 9.44
C ALA A 124 15.52 2.77 9.88
N LYS A 125 15.54 2.47 11.18
CA LYS A 125 16.47 1.53 11.81
C LYS A 125 15.88 0.13 11.85
N CYS A 126 16.70 -0.92 11.75
CA CYS A 126 16.22 -2.28 11.90
C CYS A 126 15.57 -2.49 13.28
N VAL A 127 14.52 -3.32 13.32
CA VAL A 127 13.83 -3.65 14.58
C VAL A 127 14.73 -4.53 15.45
N PRO A 128 14.82 -4.28 16.77
CA PRO A 128 15.57 -5.16 17.67
C PRO A 128 15.07 -6.61 17.63
N GLY A 129 16.01 -7.57 17.67
CA GLY A 129 15.71 -9.01 17.60
C GLY A 129 15.53 -9.58 16.19
N GLY A 130 15.55 -8.73 15.15
CA GLY A 130 15.63 -9.18 13.75
C GLY A 130 17.04 -9.05 13.17
N GLU A 131 17.16 -9.32 11.87
CA GLU A 131 18.38 -9.03 11.10
C GLU A 131 18.70 -7.53 11.14
N GLN A 132 20.00 -7.21 11.26
CA GLN A 132 20.49 -5.84 11.36
C GLN A 132 21.22 -5.43 10.08
N ASP A 133 21.30 -4.12 9.85
CA ASP A 133 22.09 -3.55 8.76
C ASP A 133 23.58 -3.85 9.02
N PRO A 134 24.33 -4.42 8.07
CA PRO A 134 25.75 -4.73 8.28
C PRO A 134 26.65 -3.49 8.12
N HIS A 135 26.09 -2.36 7.64
CA HIS A 135 26.76 -1.08 7.49
C HIS A 135 28.02 -1.10 6.61
N GLN A 136 28.08 -2.04 5.66
CA GLN A 136 29.15 -2.13 4.67
C GLN A 136 29.02 -1.02 3.61
N SER A 137 29.95 -0.96 2.67
CA SER A 137 29.93 0.06 1.63
C SER A 137 28.90 -0.24 0.55
N GLY A 138 28.37 0.80 -0.08
CA GLY A 138 27.52 0.64 -1.25
C GLY A 138 26.19 -0.07 -0.95
N LEU A 139 25.80 -0.94 -1.88
CA LEU A 139 24.55 -1.72 -1.82
C LEU A 139 24.46 -2.64 -0.59
N GLU A 140 25.60 -2.96 0.03
CA GLU A 140 25.69 -3.82 1.20
C GLU A 140 25.50 -3.04 2.51
N TYR A 141 25.22 -1.73 2.47
CA TYR A 141 25.00 -0.96 3.71
C TYR A 141 23.75 -1.41 4.47
N HIS A 142 22.66 -1.71 3.75
CA HIS A 142 21.36 -2.05 4.33
C HIS A 142 20.95 -3.49 4.05
N THR A 143 20.39 -4.14 5.07
CA THR A 143 19.63 -5.37 4.87
C THR A 143 18.25 -5.02 4.34
N VAL A 144 17.87 -5.62 3.21
CA VAL A 144 16.58 -5.38 2.55
C VAL A 144 15.50 -6.32 3.08
N GLY A 145 14.24 -5.89 3.02
CA GLY A 145 13.10 -6.74 3.43
C GLY A 145 12.86 -6.80 4.94
N VAL A 146 13.80 -6.34 5.78
CA VAL A 146 13.65 -6.35 7.24
C VAL A 146 12.64 -5.30 7.76
N LEU A 147 12.05 -5.58 8.92
CA LEU A 147 11.19 -4.63 9.63
C LEU A 147 12.02 -3.48 10.22
N ARG A 148 11.45 -2.26 10.23
CA ARG A 148 12.17 -1.06 10.67
C ARG A 148 11.35 -0.18 11.63
N THR A 149 12.04 0.59 12.47
CA THR A 149 11.47 1.59 13.36
C THR A 149 11.86 3.01 12.97
N LYS A 150 11.13 3.99 13.53
CA LYS A 150 11.40 5.42 13.46
C LYS A 150 11.79 5.94 14.86
N PRO A 151 12.39 7.14 14.98
CA PRO A 151 12.93 7.97 13.91
C PRO A 151 14.24 7.41 13.37
N GLY A 152 14.69 7.95 12.24
CA GLY A 152 16.00 7.61 11.72
C GLY A 152 17.17 8.36 12.32
N ARG A 153 16.90 9.44 13.05
CA ARG A 153 17.88 10.23 13.80
C ARG A 153 17.40 10.34 15.24
N GLY A 154 18.32 10.22 16.19
CA GLY A 154 18.01 10.13 17.62
C GLY A 154 17.58 8.72 18.05
N ASP A 155 17.02 8.63 19.24
CA ASP A 155 16.69 7.36 19.87
C ASP A 155 15.51 6.67 19.16
N PRO A 156 15.61 5.35 18.85
CA PRO A 156 14.50 4.61 18.26
C PRO A 156 13.26 4.67 19.15
N THR A 157 12.10 4.81 18.53
CA THR A 157 10.79 4.67 19.19
C THR A 157 10.18 3.33 18.82
N LEU A 158 9.12 2.93 19.54
CA LEU A 158 8.29 1.76 19.20
C LEU A 158 7.40 1.97 17.96
N SER A 159 7.60 3.06 17.21
CA SER A 159 6.85 3.34 15.99
C SER A 159 7.50 2.65 14.81
N MET A 160 6.82 1.65 14.26
CA MET A 160 7.21 1.00 13.01
C MET A 160 7.31 1.99 11.84
N SER A 161 8.09 1.66 10.83
CA SER A 161 8.22 2.47 9.62
C SER A 161 6.90 2.56 8.85
N CYS A 162 6.77 3.56 7.97
CA CYS A 162 5.53 3.75 7.20
C CYS A 162 5.30 2.61 6.20
N SER A 163 6.36 2.06 5.60
CA SER A 163 6.27 0.89 4.73
C SER A 163 5.80 -0.35 5.48
N ASP A 164 6.32 -0.60 6.71
CA ASP A 164 5.85 -1.73 7.52
C ASP A 164 4.37 -1.56 7.91
N LYS A 165 3.92 -0.34 8.22
CA LYS A 165 2.51 -0.05 8.51
C LYS A 165 1.62 -0.27 7.29
N MET A 166 2.06 0.13 6.10
CA MET A 166 1.34 -0.16 4.85
C MET A 166 1.27 -1.66 4.57
N MET A 167 2.36 -2.41 4.79
CA MET A 167 2.33 -3.88 4.71
C MET A 167 1.30 -4.49 5.64
N LYS A 168 1.21 -4.00 6.88
CA LYS A 168 0.17 -4.42 7.81
C LYS A 168 -1.24 -4.09 7.31
N TRP A 169 -1.44 -2.92 6.69
CA TRP A 169 -2.72 -2.57 6.08
C TRP A 169 -3.06 -3.44 4.88
N ASN A 170 -2.08 -3.84 4.07
CA ASN A 170 -2.26 -4.79 2.98
C ASN A 170 -2.52 -6.22 3.46
N ILE A 171 -2.48 -6.49 4.78
CA ILE A 171 -2.83 -7.79 5.34
C ILE A 171 -4.16 -7.71 6.11
N LEU A 172 -4.27 -6.75 7.04
CA LEU A 172 -5.42 -6.63 7.96
C LEU A 172 -6.48 -5.62 7.49
N GLY A 173 -6.22 -4.91 6.39
CA GLY A 173 -6.98 -3.75 5.97
C GLY A 173 -6.65 -2.49 6.78
N CYS A 174 -6.91 -1.31 6.19
CA CYS A 174 -6.62 -0.01 6.79
C CYS A 174 -7.69 0.46 7.80
N GLN A 175 -8.88 -0.17 7.81
CA GLN A 175 -10.01 0.17 8.67
C GLN A 175 -9.74 -0.09 10.16
N GLY A 176 -8.93 -1.12 10.46
CA GLY A 176 -8.63 -1.53 11.83
C GLY A 176 -9.82 -2.16 12.59
N ALA A 177 -9.53 -2.62 13.81
CA ALA A 177 -10.46 -3.43 14.62
C ALA A 177 -11.82 -2.77 14.93
N LEU A 178 -11.86 -1.45 15.15
CA LEU A 178 -13.12 -0.80 15.54
C LEU A 178 -14.09 -0.71 14.35
N LEU A 179 -13.58 -0.46 13.15
CA LEU A 179 -14.45 -0.37 11.97
C LEU A 179 -14.77 -1.75 11.38
N SER A 180 -14.00 -2.79 11.69
CA SER A 180 -14.30 -4.17 11.24
C SER A 180 -15.58 -4.76 11.85
N TYR A 181 -16.17 -4.12 12.87
CA TYR A 181 -17.52 -4.47 13.32
C TYR A 181 -18.59 -4.21 12.24
N PHE A 182 -18.40 -3.16 11.45
CA PHE A 182 -19.38 -2.69 10.46
C PHE A 182 -18.99 -3.07 9.03
N ILE A 183 -17.68 -3.24 8.78
CA ILE A 183 -17.14 -3.55 7.46
C ILE A 183 -16.68 -5.01 7.47
N MET A 184 -17.47 -5.89 6.85
CA MET A 184 -17.25 -7.34 6.85
C MET A 184 -15.99 -7.75 6.07
N SER A 185 -15.64 -7.04 5.01
CA SER A 185 -14.44 -7.28 4.22
C SER A 185 -13.34 -6.26 4.57
N PRO A 186 -12.06 -6.67 4.66
CA PRO A 186 -10.97 -5.74 4.90
C PRO A 186 -10.92 -4.66 3.82
N VAL A 187 -10.60 -3.42 4.22
CA VAL A 187 -10.47 -2.31 3.28
C VAL A 187 -9.01 -2.17 2.89
N TYR A 188 -8.71 -2.43 1.62
CA TYR A 188 -7.35 -2.36 1.09
C TYR A 188 -7.12 -1.12 0.21
N LEU A 189 -5.85 -0.75 0.07
CA LEU A 189 -5.44 0.30 -0.85
C LEU A 189 -5.33 -0.31 -2.25
N SER A 190 -6.18 0.10 -3.18
CA SER A 190 -6.11 -0.39 -4.57
C SER A 190 -4.85 0.06 -5.32
N SER A 191 -4.28 1.18 -4.89
CA SER A 191 -3.06 1.72 -5.47
C SER A 191 -2.26 2.61 -4.53
N VAL A 192 -0.95 2.61 -4.74
CA VAL A 192 0.03 3.49 -4.11
C VAL A 192 0.74 4.28 -5.19
N VAL A 193 0.60 5.61 -5.14
CA VAL A 193 1.29 6.53 -6.05
C VAL A 193 2.40 7.22 -5.27
N VAL A 194 3.64 7.03 -5.72
CA VAL A 194 4.82 7.69 -5.16
C VAL A 194 5.09 8.96 -5.96
N GLY A 195 5.18 10.11 -5.28
CA GLY A 195 5.53 11.36 -5.94
C GLY A 195 6.90 11.29 -6.64
N ARG A 196 7.17 12.20 -7.58
CA ARG A 196 8.45 12.22 -8.30
C ARG A 196 9.62 12.43 -7.34
N CYS A 197 10.43 11.39 -7.18
CA CYS A 197 11.64 11.32 -6.36
C CYS A 197 12.53 10.18 -6.88
N PRO A 198 13.76 10.01 -6.37
CA PRO A 198 14.48 8.77 -6.55
C PRO A 198 13.60 7.61 -6.11
N TYR A 199 13.34 6.69 -7.02
CA TYR A 199 12.32 5.68 -6.89
C TYR A 199 12.87 4.34 -7.37
N ASP A 200 12.56 3.31 -6.60
CA ASP A 200 12.88 1.93 -6.91
C ASP A 200 11.59 1.12 -6.67
N GLU A 201 11.02 0.62 -7.77
CA GLU A 201 9.76 -0.11 -7.73
C GLU A 201 9.90 -1.39 -6.90
N GLY A 202 10.99 -2.15 -7.09
CA GLY A 202 11.26 -3.37 -6.34
C GLY A 202 11.38 -3.13 -4.84
N ALA A 203 12.03 -2.04 -4.41
CA ALA A 203 12.12 -1.64 -3.01
C ALA A 203 10.76 -1.23 -2.44
N THR A 204 9.93 -0.58 -3.25
CA THR A 204 8.56 -0.21 -2.87
C THR A 204 7.70 -1.46 -2.69
N ARG A 205 7.67 -2.36 -3.68
CA ARG A 205 6.94 -3.64 -3.64
C ARG A 205 7.35 -4.49 -2.44
N ARG A 206 8.66 -4.75 -2.28
CA ARG A 206 9.21 -5.46 -1.10
C ARG A 206 8.78 -4.82 0.22
N GLY A 207 8.82 -3.50 0.30
CA GLY A 207 8.51 -2.77 1.52
C GLY A 207 7.03 -2.79 1.88
N ILE A 208 6.13 -2.80 0.91
CA ILE A 208 4.69 -2.64 1.18
C ILE A 208 3.88 -3.93 1.07
N TYR A 209 4.35 -5.00 0.42
CA TYR A 209 3.63 -6.27 0.44
C TYR A 209 4.48 -7.53 0.19
N GLU A 210 5.48 -7.54 -0.71
CA GLU A 210 6.05 -8.81 -1.20
C GLU A 210 6.73 -9.66 -0.11
N ARG A 211 7.40 -9.02 0.86
CA ARG A 211 8.02 -9.77 1.96
C ARG A 211 7.01 -10.49 2.85
N ALA A 212 5.73 -10.11 2.79
CA ALA A 212 4.66 -10.82 3.46
C ALA A 212 4.15 -12.04 2.66
N LEU A 213 4.36 -12.08 1.34
CA LEU A 213 4.01 -13.26 0.52
C LEU A 213 4.81 -14.50 0.93
N PHE A 214 6.01 -14.30 1.44
CA PHE A 214 6.90 -15.38 1.92
C PHE A 214 6.82 -15.59 3.44
N ALA A 215 6.00 -14.83 4.15
CA ALA A 215 5.83 -14.99 5.59
C ALA A 215 4.85 -16.15 5.87
N PRO A 216 5.00 -16.88 6.99
CA PRO A 216 4.11 -17.98 7.37
C PRO A 216 2.77 -17.44 7.90
N LEU A 217 2.00 -16.78 7.01
CA LEU A 217 0.70 -16.17 7.30
C LEU A 217 -0.42 -17.17 7.03
N ASP A 218 -1.03 -17.69 8.10
CA ASP A 218 -2.23 -18.53 8.04
C ASP A 218 -3.51 -17.66 8.07
N LEU A 219 -3.75 -16.83 7.06
CA LEU A 219 -4.90 -15.93 7.10
C LEU A 219 -6.23 -16.70 6.99
N THR A 220 -7.21 -16.33 7.82
CA THR A 220 -8.59 -16.84 7.75
C THR A 220 -9.52 -15.78 7.16
N ASP A 221 -10.74 -16.21 6.82
CA ASP A 221 -11.80 -15.34 6.34
C ASP A 221 -11.39 -14.56 5.07
N ASN A 222 -11.85 -13.31 4.95
CA ASN A 222 -11.61 -12.45 3.78
C ASN A 222 -10.25 -11.72 3.84
N PHE A 223 -9.32 -12.11 4.71
CA PHE A 223 -7.99 -11.48 4.78
C PHE A 223 -7.01 -12.13 3.82
N CYS A 224 -6.23 -11.32 3.11
CA CYS A 224 -5.18 -11.76 2.20
C CYS A 224 -3.95 -10.86 2.31
N VAL A 225 -2.85 -11.26 1.66
CA VAL A 225 -1.75 -10.33 1.36
C VAL A 225 -2.11 -9.59 0.08
N HIS A 226 -2.72 -8.41 0.21
CA HIS A 226 -3.13 -7.60 -0.92
C HIS A 226 -1.94 -6.98 -1.67
N GLU A 227 -1.99 -7.05 -3.00
CA GLU A 227 -0.98 -6.50 -3.91
C GLU A 227 -1.48 -5.20 -4.56
N PRO A 228 -1.22 -4.02 -3.97
CA PRO A 228 -1.66 -2.76 -4.54
C PRO A 228 -0.92 -2.46 -5.85
N ARG A 229 -1.61 -1.85 -6.82
CA ARG A 229 -0.93 -1.29 -8.01
C ARG A 229 -0.01 -0.16 -7.58
N ILE A 230 1.25 -0.19 -8.03
CA ILE A 230 2.24 0.83 -7.67
C ILE A 230 2.51 1.70 -8.89
N PHE A 231 2.46 3.01 -8.68
CA PHE A 231 2.76 4.01 -9.70
C PHE A 231 3.77 5.02 -9.18
N GLN A 232 4.52 5.62 -10.09
CA GLN A 232 5.27 6.83 -9.84
C GLN A 232 4.60 7.99 -10.57
N ALA A 233 4.41 9.11 -9.88
CA ALA A 233 3.93 10.33 -10.51
C ALA A 233 5.00 10.86 -11.48
N ASP A 234 4.56 11.21 -12.68
CA ASP A 234 5.33 11.90 -13.72
C ASP A 234 5.48 13.41 -13.42
N ILE A 235 4.56 13.97 -12.64
CA ILE A 235 4.57 15.37 -12.22
C ILE A 235 5.41 15.56 -10.94
N LEU A 236 6.28 16.58 -10.97
CA LEU A 236 7.04 17.00 -9.80
C LEU A 236 6.21 17.95 -8.94
N PHE A 237 6.00 17.58 -7.66
CA PHE A 237 5.26 18.40 -6.72
C PHE A 237 5.97 19.73 -6.47
N GLU A 238 5.25 20.85 -6.57
CA GLU A 238 5.79 22.21 -6.49
C GLU A 238 6.46 22.52 -5.14
N HIS A 239 5.95 21.92 -4.05
CA HIS A 239 6.52 22.05 -2.71
C HIS A 239 7.42 20.86 -2.32
N SER A 240 7.87 20.07 -3.31
CA SER A 240 8.86 19.01 -3.07
C SER A 240 10.20 19.59 -2.62
N LYS A 241 10.99 18.80 -1.88
CA LYS A 241 12.33 19.22 -1.43
C LYS A 241 13.18 19.76 -2.58
N SER A 242 13.20 19.06 -3.73
CA SER A 242 13.98 19.48 -4.90
C SER A 242 13.53 20.84 -5.43
N LYS A 243 12.22 21.06 -5.59
CA LYS A 243 11.69 22.35 -6.05
C LYS A 243 11.93 23.49 -5.08
N VAL A 244 11.78 23.26 -3.79
CA VAL A 244 12.04 24.28 -2.79
C VAL A 244 13.54 24.62 -2.75
N MET A 245 14.44 23.64 -2.95
CA MET A 245 15.89 23.89 -3.06
C MET A 245 16.28 24.68 -4.32
N GLU A 246 15.58 24.47 -5.44
CA GLU A 246 15.79 25.27 -6.66
C GLU A 246 15.44 26.75 -6.43
N GLN A 247 14.39 27.03 -5.67
CA GLN A 247 13.89 28.38 -5.42
C GLN A 247 14.56 29.07 -4.22
N ASN A 248 15.08 28.31 -3.26
CA ASN A 248 15.66 28.81 -2.03
C ASN A 248 17.01 28.14 -1.75
N GLN A 249 18.07 28.95 -1.65
CA GLN A 249 19.42 28.48 -1.29
C GLN A 249 19.61 28.25 0.21
N SER A 250 18.55 28.37 1.02
CA SER A 250 18.62 28.21 2.47
C SER A 250 18.56 26.73 2.89
N LYS A 251 19.07 26.46 4.08
CA LYS A 251 19.02 25.12 4.68
C LYS A 251 17.57 24.71 4.93
N LEU A 252 17.08 23.71 4.20
CA LEU A 252 15.77 23.14 4.43
C LEU A 252 15.73 22.24 5.68
N SER A 253 14.67 22.41 6.46
CA SER A 253 14.32 21.52 7.58
C SER A 253 12.88 21.01 7.42
N PRO A 254 12.61 19.75 7.81
CA PRO A 254 11.24 19.26 7.88
C PRO A 254 10.45 20.03 8.95
N SER A 255 9.16 20.26 8.70
CA SER A 255 8.29 20.83 9.72
C SER A 255 8.15 19.89 10.91
N SER A 256 8.10 20.45 12.13
CA SER A 256 7.72 19.74 13.34
C SER A 256 6.20 19.60 13.51
N THR A 257 5.43 20.21 12.61
CA THR A 257 3.98 20.19 12.60
C THR A 257 3.44 19.20 11.57
N GLY A 258 2.26 18.64 11.84
CA GLY A 258 1.50 17.83 10.90
C GLY A 258 0.10 18.38 10.74
N ILE A 259 -0.36 18.57 9.50
CA ILE A 259 -1.70 19.06 9.19
C ILE A 259 -2.63 17.86 9.02
N ILE A 260 -3.79 17.90 9.67
CA ILE A 260 -4.88 16.94 9.49
C ILE A 260 -6.01 17.69 8.80
N TRP A 261 -6.50 17.16 7.69
CA TRP A 261 -7.61 17.72 6.94
C TRP A 261 -8.57 16.59 6.56
N ILE A 262 -9.86 16.83 6.78
CA ILE A 262 -10.98 15.92 6.52
C ILE A 262 -11.96 16.68 5.63
N LYS A 263 -12.33 16.07 4.50
CA LYS A 263 -13.24 16.68 3.53
C LYS A 263 -14.67 16.76 4.06
N ASP A 264 -15.14 15.67 4.65
CA ASP A 264 -16.50 15.51 5.13
C ASP A 264 -16.52 14.81 6.50
N PRO A 265 -16.97 15.50 7.57
CA PRO A 265 -17.29 16.92 7.59
C PRO A 265 -16.04 17.77 7.30
N PHE A 266 -16.21 18.96 6.72
CA PHE A 266 -15.09 19.86 6.46
C PHE A 266 -14.42 20.27 7.77
N PHE A 267 -13.22 19.74 8.03
CA PHE A 267 -12.51 19.93 9.27
C PHE A 267 -11.00 19.93 9.03
N HIS A 268 -10.28 20.82 9.70
CA HIS A 268 -8.82 20.77 9.73
C HIS A 268 -8.28 21.13 11.10
N GLU A 269 -7.13 20.57 11.45
CA GLU A 269 -6.36 20.97 12.62
C GLU A 269 -4.86 20.72 12.40
N VAL A 270 -4.03 21.41 13.18
CA VAL A 270 -2.59 21.24 13.15
C VAL A 270 -2.14 20.51 14.41
N SER A 271 -1.27 19.52 14.23
CA SER A 271 -0.65 18.76 15.30
C SER A 271 0.81 19.17 15.50
N VAL A 272 1.24 19.24 16.75
CA VAL A 272 2.63 19.46 17.16
C VAL A 272 2.97 18.40 18.20
N ASN A 273 3.94 17.54 17.91
CA ASN A 273 4.31 16.41 18.79
C ASN A 273 3.11 15.52 19.21
N GLY A 274 2.13 15.34 18.31
CA GLY A 274 0.93 14.53 18.57
C GLY A 274 -0.16 15.21 19.39
N LEU A 275 0.02 16.50 19.74
CA LEU A 275 -0.98 17.33 20.42
C LEU A 275 -1.54 18.38 19.47
N ARG A 276 -2.74 18.88 19.75
CA ARG A 276 -3.31 20.00 19.00
C ARG A 276 -2.42 21.25 19.14
N GLN A 277 -2.21 21.99 18.04
CA GLN A 277 -1.45 23.24 18.07
C GLN A 277 -2.15 24.28 18.97
N GLY A 278 -1.36 25.02 19.75
CA GLY A 278 -1.87 26.09 20.63
C GLY A 278 -2.33 25.60 22.01
N VAL A 279 -2.19 24.31 22.33
CA VAL A 279 -2.52 23.78 23.66
C VAL A 279 -1.59 24.36 24.71
N THR A 280 -2.16 24.97 25.74
CA THR A 280 -1.41 25.53 26.87
C THR A 280 -0.98 24.45 27.85
N LYS A 281 0.07 24.71 28.64
CA LYS A 281 0.55 23.79 29.69
C LYS A 281 -0.56 23.34 30.65
N LYS A 282 -1.50 24.24 30.99
CA LYS A 282 -2.64 23.97 31.86
C LYS A 282 -3.62 22.94 31.27
N ASN A 283 -3.68 22.84 29.94
CA ASN A 283 -4.63 21.99 29.23
C ASN A 283 -4.02 20.70 28.69
N LEU A 284 -2.73 20.42 28.94
CA LEU A 284 -2.03 19.25 28.38
C LEU A 284 -2.68 17.91 28.74
N SER A 285 -3.19 17.78 29.97
CA SER A 285 -3.90 16.58 30.44
C SER A 285 -5.39 16.58 30.10
N SER A 286 -5.91 17.65 29.49
CA SER A 286 -7.33 17.78 29.17
C SER A 286 -7.66 17.21 27.79
N PRO A 287 -8.93 16.82 27.54
CA PRO A 287 -9.40 16.45 26.20
C PRO A 287 -9.10 17.48 25.11
N LYS A 288 -8.94 18.77 25.47
CA LYS A 288 -8.62 19.85 24.52
C LYS A 288 -7.24 19.71 23.89
N ALA A 289 -6.35 18.89 24.47
CA ALA A 289 -5.02 18.62 23.93
C ALA A 289 -5.02 17.60 22.78
N ARG A 290 -6.09 16.80 22.66
CA ARG A 290 -6.16 15.67 21.74
C ARG A 290 -6.39 16.16 20.30
N VAL A 291 -5.64 15.57 19.38
CA VAL A 291 -5.99 15.60 17.95
C VAL A 291 -7.16 14.64 17.68
N CYS A 292 -7.97 14.92 16.67
CA CYS A 292 -9.12 14.14 16.23
C CYS A 292 -8.73 12.71 15.82
N THR A 293 -7.50 12.51 15.33
CA THR A 293 -6.96 11.20 14.94
C THR A 293 -6.28 10.44 16.10
N SER A 294 -6.32 10.99 17.32
CA SER A 294 -5.79 10.28 18.50
C SER A 294 -6.67 9.07 18.83
N LYS A 295 -6.09 8.03 19.45
CA LYS A 295 -6.83 6.81 19.82
C LYS A 295 -8.11 7.13 20.60
N ALA A 296 -8.03 8.05 21.55
CA ALA A 296 -9.17 8.40 22.39
C ALA A 296 -10.24 9.18 21.61
N SER A 297 -9.86 10.14 20.76
CA SER A 297 -10.82 10.85 19.90
C SER A 297 -11.52 9.92 18.90
N LEU A 298 -10.78 8.99 18.28
CA LEU A 298 -11.35 7.98 17.39
C LEU A 298 -12.27 7.01 18.14
N PHE A 299 -11.94 6.67 19.38
CA PHE A 299 -12.79 5.81 20.20
C PHE A 299 -14.09 6.50 20.62
N GLU A 300 -14.05 7.79 20.98
CA GLU A 300 -15.27 8.58 21.20
C GLU A 300 -16.16 8.62 19.95
N THR A 301 -15.54 8.81 18.77
CA THR A 301 -16.25 8.78 17.49
C THR A 301 -16.89 7.43 17.23
N PHE A 302 -16.19 6.34 17.52
CA PHE A 302 -16.73 4.98 17.43
C PHE A 302 -17.89 4.75 18.40
N LYS A 303 -17.79 5.17 19.67
CA LYS A 303 -18.90 5.07 20.64
C LYS A 303 -20.13 5.84 20.15
N ALA A 304 -19.93 7.07 19.65
CA ALA A 304 -21.01 7.86 19.07
C ALA A 304 -21.66 7.16 17.87
N LEU A 305 -20.86 6.53 16.98
CA LEU A 305 -21.40 5.74 15.87
C LEU A 305 -22.29 4.60 16.36
N VAL A 306 -21.81 3.82 17.35
CA VAL A 306 -22.58 2.71 17.95
C VAL A 306 -23.91 3.20 18.53
N THR A 307 -23.90 4.30 19.29
CA THR A 307 -25.12 4.86 19.90
C THR A 307 -26.12 5.41 18.88
N ASN A 308 -25.66 5.90 17.72
CA ASN A 308 -26.53 6.46 16.69
C ASN A 308 -27.11 5.42 15.72
N ILE A 309 -26.67 4.16 15.78
CA ILE A 309 -27.22 3.07 14.97
C ILE A 309 -28.34 2.39 15.76
N SER A 310 -29.53 2.30 15.18
CA SER A 310 -30.66 1.56 15.77
C SER A 310 -30.30 0.09 16.02
N ASP A 311 -30.74 -0.49 17.13
CA ASP A 311 -30.41 -1.87 17.56
C ASP A 311 -30.57 -2.92 16.46
N GLY A 312 -31.64 -2.83 15.64
CA GLY A 312 -31.88 -3.78 14.54
C GLY A 312 -30.81 -3.78 13.44
N LYS A 313 -30.08 -2.67 13.28
CA LYS A 313 -28.99 -2.48 12.30
C LYS A 313 -27.60 -2.62 12.91
N LEU A 314 -27.49 -2.69 14.24
CA LEU A 314 -26.21 -2.79 14.93
C LEU A 314 -25.59 -4.19 14.71
N PRO A 315 -24.28 -4.34 14.49
CA PRO A 315 -23.65 -5.66 14.43
C PRO A 315 -23.92 -6.53 15.67
N ALA A 316 -24.10 -7.84 15.49
CA ALA A 316 -24.50 -8.75 16.58
C ALA A 316 -23.54 -8.70 17.79
N LEU A 317 -22.23 -8.64 17.53
CA LEU A 317 -21.20 -8.55 18.58
C LEU A 317 -21.32 -7.28 19.44
N LEU A 318 -21.87 -6.20 18.87
CA LEU A 318 -22.07 -4.92 19.55
C LEU A 318 -23.40 -4.85 20.30
N ARG A 319 -24.40 -5.65 19.91
CA ARG A 319 -25.66 -5.80 20.66
C ARG A 319 -25.46 -6.59 21.95
N GLN A 320 -24.58 -7.59 21.89
CA GLN A 320 -24.35 -8.53 22.98
C GLN A 320 -23.39 -7.99 24.05
N ASN A 321 -22.55 -7.01 23.70
CA ASN A 321 -21.49 -6.52 24.58
C ASN A 321 -21.56 -5.01 24.76
N GLN A 322 -21.60 -4.57 26.01
CA GLN A 322 -21.44 -3.15 26.32
C GLN A 322 -19.96 -2.77 26.17
N ILE A 323 -19.64 -1.98 25.13
CA ILE A 323 -18.28 -1.49 24.95
C ILE A 323 -17.98 -0.40 25.96
N THR A 324 -17.14 -0.72 26.95
CA THR A 324 -16.73 0.25 27.99
C THR A 324 -15.31 0.76 27.81
N GLY A 325 -14.39 -0.05 27.28
CA GLY A 325 -12.97 0.27 27.17
C GLY A 325 -12.41 0.08 25.76
N TYR A 326 -11.43 0.91 25.38
CA TYR A 326 -10.83 0.87 24.05
C TYR A 326 -10.14 -0.45 23.73
N LYS A 327 -9.40 -1.00 24.70
CA LYS A 327 -8.71 -2.29 24.56
C LYS A 327 -9.69 -3.44 24.36
N GLU A 328 -10.74 -3.49 25.17
CA GLU A 328 -11.79 -4.50 25.10
C GLU A 328 -12.50 -4.43 23.76
N ALA A 329 -12.95 -3.23 23.35
CA ALA A 329 -13.57 -2.98 22.05
C ALA A 329 -12.75 -3.54 20.89
N LYS A 330 -11.42 -3.40 20.93
CA LYS A 330 -10.54 -3.91 19.87
C LYS A 330 -10.38 -5.43 19.90
N ARG A 331 -10.40 -6.04 21.08
CA ARG A 331 -10.26 -7.50 21.24
C ARG A 331 -11.55 -8.23 20.87
N SER A 332 -12.69 -7.63 21.19
CA SER A 332 -14.00 -8.21 20.90
C SER A 332 -14.37 -8.18 19.41
N ALA A 333 -13.57 -7.52 18.55
CA ALA A 333 -13.65 -7.64 17.10
C ALA A 333 -12.93 -8.93 16.67
N SER A 334 -13.51 -10.09 17.00
CA SER A 334 -12.86 -11.42 16.95
C SER A 334 -12.15 -11.69 15.63
N THR A 335 -12.85 -11.65 14.50
CA THR A 335 -12.29 -11.92 13.16
C THR A 335 -11.05 -11.07 12.86
N TYR A 336 -11.07 -9.77 13.17
CA TYR A 336 -9.90 -8.91 13.00
C TYR A 336 -8.81 -9.19 14.05
N SER A 337 -9.19 -9.47 15.29
CA SER A 337 -8.27 -9.79 16.38
C SER A 337 -7.47 -11.05 16.09
N ASP A 338 -8.13 -12.08 15.56
CA ASP A 338 -7.53 -13.37 15.19
C ASP A 338 -6.54 -13.17 14.03
N ALA A 339 -6.96 -12.51 12.95
CA ALA A 339 -6.05 -12.18 11.84
C ALA A 339 -4.85 -11.33 12.30
N ARG A 340 -5.08 -10.39 13.23
CA ARG A 340 -4.02 -9.57 13.83
C ARG A 340 -3.04 -10.41 14.67
N GLU A 341 -3.50 -11.43 15.38
CA GLU A 341 -2.65 -12.34 16.14
C GLU A 341 -1.76 -13.15 15.19
N LYS A 342 -2.33 -13.75 14.16
CA LYS A 342 -1.59 -14.47 13.12
C LYS A 342 -0.56 -13.60 12.42
N PHE A 343 -0.90 -12.33 12.15
CA PHE A 343 0.07 -11.35 11.66
C PHE A 343 1.28 -11.21 12.60
N PHE A 344 1.09 -11.10 13.92
CA PHE A 344 2.24 -10.99 14.83
C PHE A 344 3.01 -12.29 15.01
N MET A 345 2.35 -13.45 14.87
CA MET A 345 3.06 -14.72 14.82
C MET A 345 4.00 -14.80 13.61
N ALA A 346 3.55 -14.33 12.44
CA ALA A 346 4.37 -14.26 11.23
C ALA A 346 5.46 -13.18 11.28
N PHE A 347 5.26 -12.13 12.08
CA PHE A 347 6.20 -11.01 12.26
C PHE A 347 6.55 -10.81 13.74
N PRO A 348 7.28 -11.76 14.36
CA PRO A 348 7.45 -11.81 15.82
C PRO A 348 8.27 -10.64 16.39
N THR A 349 9.13 -10.02 15.57
CA THR A 349 9.93 -8.87 15.98
C THR A 349 9.14 -7.57 15.97
N TRP A 350 7.93 -7.53 15.42
CA TRP A 350 7.13 -6.31 15.31
C TRP A 350 7.00 -5.58 16.66
N CYS A 351 7.42 -4.31 16.72
CA CYS A 351 7.36 -3.55 17.96
C CYS A 351 5.92 -3.31 18.42
N LEU A 352 5.56 -3.90 19.56
CA LEU A 352 4.30 -3.64 20.24
C LEU A 352 4.42 -2.44 21.16
N LYS A 353 3.32 -1.71 21.30
CA LYS A 353 3.23 -0.61 22.27
C LYS A 353 2.87 -1.17 23.64
N PRO A 354 3.31 -0.52 24.74
CA PRO A 354 2.86 -0.85 26.08
C PRO A 354 1.34 -0.90 26.19
N GLU A 355 0.84 -1.86 26.96
CA GLU A 355 -0.58 -2.20 27.00
C GLU A 355 -1.43 -1.12 27.70
N ASP A 356 -0.83 -0.42 28.67
CA ASP A 356 -1.39 0.72 29.40
C ASP A 356 -1.79 1.87 28.46
N LEU A 357 -1.09 2.04 27.33
CA LEU A 357 -1.46 3.02 26.29
C LEU A 357 -2.77 2.70 25.57
N SER A 358 -3.43 1.59 25.90
CA SER A 358 -4.72 1.18 25.37
C SER A 358 -5.77 0.94 26.47
N THR A 359 -5.41 1.06 27.76
CA THR A 359 -6.33 0.88 28.90
C THR A 359 -7.00 2.21 29.26
N PHE A 360 -7.91 2.67 28.41
CA PHE A 360 -8.78 3.83 28.70
C PHE A 360 -10.21 3.55 28.23
N ARG A 361 -11.16 4.36 28.73
CA ARG A 361 -12.60 4.26 28.48
C ARG A 361 -13.11 5.42 27.65
#